data_AF-A0A9X9FQP9-F1
#
_entry.id   AF-A0A9X9FQP9-F1
#
_cell.length_a   1.000
_cell.length_b   1.000
_cell.length_c   1.000
_cell.angle_alpha   90.00
_cell.angle_beta   90.00
_cell.angle_gamma   90.00
#
_symmetry.space_group_name_H-M   'P 1'
#
loop_
_entity.id
_entity.type
_entity.pdbx_description
1 polymer ?
#
loop_
_entity_poly.entity_id
_entity_poly.type
_entity_poly.pdbx_seq_one_letter_code
_entity_poly.pdbx_strand_id
1 'polypeptide(L)' 'EAEQEVKRRGHVVKTANDNIIQNPFLAVANKCLAQMAQIESEFGLTPSSRSRIRMAEPAETSDPFEDFLTRGRKA' A
#
# COMPACT_ATOMS: atom_id res chain seq x y z
N GLU A 1 -7.23 -15.42 -7.45
CA GLU A 1 -7.75 -16.16 -8.62
C GLU A 1 -7.37 -15.50 -9.95
N ALA A 2 -7.76 -14.24 -10.21
CA ALA A 2 -7.44 -13.57 -11.48
C ALA A 2 -5.94 -13.53 -11.82
N GLU A 3 -5.07 -13.20 -10.86
CA GLU A 3 -3.61 -13.22 -11.07
C GLU A 3 -3.05 -14.62 -11.36
N GLN A 4 -3.62 -15.66 -10.75
CA GLN A 4 -3.21 -17.04 -10.98
C GLN A 4 -3.57 -17.48 -12.41
N GLU A 5 -4.75 -17.07 -12.89
CA GLU A 5 -5.18 -17.30 -14.27
C GLU A 5 -4.32 -16.55 -15.29
N VAL A 6 -3.90 -15.32 -14.99
CA VAL A 6 -2.93 -14.58 -15.82
C VAL A 6 -1.56 -15.28 -15.83
N LYS A 7 -1.07 -15.77 -14.69
CA LYS A 7 0.20 -16.52 -14.63
C LYS A 7 0.14 -17.83 -15.42
N ARG A 8 -1.01 -18.53 -15.38
CA ARG A 8 -1.19 -19.81 -16.07
C ARG A 8 -1.31 -19.64 -17.60
N ARG A 9 -2.12 -18.68 -18.05
CA ARG A 9 -2.45 -18.50 -19.48
C ARG A 9 -1.55 -17.48 -20.18
N GLY A 10 -0.78 -16.70 -19.43
CA GLY A 10 0.00 -15.58 -19.94
C GLY A 10 -0.82 -14.29 -20.08
N HIS A 11 -0.15 -13.20 -20.44
CA HIS A 11 -0.75 -11.88 -20.61
C HIS A 11 -1.62 -11.76 -21.87
N VAL A 12 -1.36 -12.61 -22.87
CA VAL A 12 -2.09 -12.69 -24.13
C VAL A 12 -2.57 -14.12 -24.35
N VAL A 13 -3.77 -14.27 -24.93
CA VAL A 13 -4.38 -15.56 -25.25
C VAL A 13 -4.75 -15.61 -26.73
N LYS A 14 -4.55 -16.77 -27.35
CA LYS A 14 -5.05 -17.03 -28.70
C LYS A 14 -6.53 -17.42 -28.62
N THR A 15 -7.34 -16.77 -29.43
CA THR A 15 -8.76 -17.10 -29.59
C THR A 15 -8.94 -18.28 -30.54
N ALA A 16 -10.13 -18.88 -30.54
CA ALA A 16 -10.47 -19.96 -31.48
C ALA A 16 -10.36 -19.53 -32.96
N ASN A 17 -10.45 -18.23 -33.24
CA ASN A 17 -10.32 -17.66 -34.58
C ASN A 17 -8.87 -17.22 -34.90
N ASP A 18 -7.89 -17.76 -34.18
CA ASP A 18 -6.44 -17.48 -34.28
C ASP A 18 -6.02 -16.01 -34.08
N ASN A 19 -6.93 -15.16 -33.60
CA ASN A 19 -6.60 -13.81 -33.18
C ASN A 19 -5.94 -13.81 -31.80
N ILE A 20 -4.91 -12.98 -31.63
CA ILE A 20 -4.25 -12.77 -30.33
C ILE A 20 -4.98 -11.63 -29.62
N ILE A 21 -5.52 -11.90 -28.44
CA ILE A 21 -6.19 -10.91 -27.61
C ILE A 21 -5.52 -10.81 -26.23
N GLN A 22 -5.73 -9.70 -25.55
CA GLN A 22 -5.34 -9.55 -24.15
C GLN A 22 -6.13 -10.53 -23.28
N ASN A 23 -5.47 -11.15 -22.31
CA ASN A 23 -6.14 -12.02 -21.35
C ASN A 23 -7.21 -11.22 -20.58
N PRO A 24 -8.49 -11.62 -20.58
CA PRO A 24 -9.56 -10.87 -19.89
C PRO A 24 -9.32 -10.76 -18.38
N PHE A 25 -8.64 -11.73 -17.76
CA PHE A 25 -8.29 -11.69 -16.34
C PHE A 25 -7.23 -10.62 -16.01
N LEU A 26 -6.48 -10.16 -17.00
CA LEU A 26 -5.49 -9.10 -16.82
C LEU A 26 -6.16 -7.77 -16.48
N ALA A 27 -7.31 -7.47 -17.09
CA ALA A 27 -8.08 -6.26 -16.76
C ALA A 27 -8.58 -6.30 -15.31
N VAL A 28 -9.03 -7.47 -14.85
CA VAL A 28 -9.50 -7.66 -13.46
C VAL A 28 -8.36 -7.52 -12.47
N ALA A 29 -7.21 -8.14 -12.74
CA ALA A 29 -6.01 -8.04 -11.90
C ALA A 29 -5.52 -6.59 -11.79
N ASN A 30 -5.43 -5.87 -12.91
CA ASN A 30 -5.02 -4.47 -12.92
C ASN A 30 -5.98 -3.58 -12.12
N LYS A 31 -7.30 -3.82 -12.22
CA LYS A 31 -8.30 -3.08 -11.44
C LYS A 31 -8.15 -3.35 -9.94
N CYS A 32 -7.90 -4.60 -9.56
CA CYS A 32 -7.67 -4.98 -8.17
C CYS A 32 -6.44 -4.26 -7.59
N LEU A 33 -5.32 -4.26 -8.33
CA LEU A 33 -4.10 -3.55 -7.92
C LEU A 33 -4.34 -2.04 -7.78
N ALA A 34 -5.09 -1.44 -8.70
CA ALA A 34 -5.45 -0.02 -8.61
C ALA A 34 -6.31 0.28 -7.36
N GLN A 35 -7.25 -0.61 -7.02
CA GLN A 35 -8.05 -0.48 -5.80
C GLN A 35 -7.20 -0.64 -4.53
N MET A 36 -6.27 -1.58 -4.52
CA MET A 36 -5.33 -1.76 -3.40
C MET A 36 -4.50 -0.49 -3.18
N ALA A 37 -3.93 0.09 -4.25
CA ALA A 37 -3.16 1.31 -4.15
C ALA A 37 -3.96 2.51 -3.59
N GLN A 38 -5.26 2.60 -3.89
CA GLN A 38 -6.15 3.61 -3.29
C GLN A 38 -6.32 3.36 -1.79
N ILE A 39 -6.62 2.12 -1.39
CA ILE A 39 -6.78 1.74 0.02
C ILE A 39 -5.48 2.01 0.80
N GLU A 40 -4.33 1.64 0.26
CA GLU A 40 -3.01 1.89 0.86
C GLU A 40 -2.74 3.37 1.10
N SER A 41 -3.19 4.23 0.19
CA SER A 41 -3.07 5.68 0.33
C SER A 41 -3.93 6.22 1.48
N GLU A 42 -5.13 5.68 1.71
CA GLU A 42 -5.98 6.11 2.83
C GLU A 42 -5.37 5.78 4.19
N PHE A 43 -4.65 4.66 4.29
CA PHE A 43 -3.97 4.24 5.52
C PHE A 43 -2.53 4.76 5.65
N GLY A 44 -2.07 5.65 4.77
CA GLY A 44 -0.72 6.23 4.83
C GLY A 44 0.41 5.22 4.56
N LEU A 45 0.10 4.10 3.89
CA LEU A 45 1.07 3.06 3.58
C LEU A 45 2.03 3.49 2.46
N THR A 46 1.70 4.55 1.72
CA THR A 46 2.59 5.15 0.73
C THR A 46 3.34 6.36 1.32
N PRO A 47 4.61 6.62 0.92
CA PRO A 47 5.39 7.73 1.46
C PRO A 47 4.70 9.10 1.31
N SER A 48 4.00 9.32 0.20
CA SER A 48 3.30 10.58 -0.09
C SER A 48 1.97 10.75 0.66
N SER A 49 1.35 9.66 1.15
CA SER A 49 0.11 9.72 1.93
C SER A 49 0.35 9.84 3.43
N ARG A 50 1.55 9.49 3.91
CA ARG A 50 1.93 9.56 5.33
C ARG A 50 1.73 10.95 5.94
N SER A 51 1.91 12.02 5.16
CA SER A 51 1.68 13.40 5.60
C SER A 51 0.20 13.75 5.85
N ARG A 52 -0.74 12.99 5.29
CA ARG A 52 -2.19 13.19 5.51
C ARG A 52 -2.67 12.59 6.83
N ILE A 53 -1.92 11.63 7.40
CA ILE A 53 -2.23 11.06 8.71
C ILE A 53 -1.92 12.13 9.77
N ARG A 54 -2.96 12.62 10.44
CA ARG A 54 -2.79 13.45 11.63
C ARG A 54 -2.52 12.56 12.83
N MET A 55 -1.33 12.69 13.42
CA MET A 55 -1.06 12.14 14.74
C MET A 55 -1.75 13.00 15.80
N ALA A 56 -2.23 12.36 16.87
CA ALA A 56 -2.64 13.10 18.06
C ALA A 56 -1.43 13.89 18.59
N GLU A 57 -1.68 15.04 19.22
CA GLU A 57 -0.63 15.76 19.93
C GLU A 57 0.05 14.80 20.92
N PRO A 58 1.39 14.84 21.03
CA PRO A 58 2.09 14.03 22.01
C PRO A 58 1.45 14.28 23.38
N ALA A 59 1.06 13.21 24.07
CA ALA A 59 0.61 13.35 25.45
C ALA A 59 1.75 13.97 26.25
N GLU A 60 1.53 15.14 26.88
CA GLU A 60 2.52 15.84 27.72
C GLU A 60 2.89 15.09 29.01
N THR A 61 2.52 13.81 29.12
CA THR A 61 3.02 12.94 30.20
C THR A 61 4.47 12.58 29.88
N SER A 62 5.40 13.44 30.29
CA SER A 62 6.82 13.07 30.34
C SER A 62 6.97 11.88 31.28
N ASP A 63 7.61 10.82 30.83
CA ASP A 63 7.99 9.70 31.68
C ASP A 63 8.95 10.24 32.76
N PRO A 64 8.65 10.07 34.06
CA PRO A 64 9.54 10.51 35.14
C PRO A 64 10.99 10.03 35.00
N PHE A 65 11.21 8.89 34.32
CA PHE A 65 12.54 8.37 34.04
C PHE A 65 13.27 9.13 32.92
N GLU A 66 12.58 9.55 31.87
CA GLU A 66 13.13 10.41 30.79
C GLU A 66 13.55 11.79 31.32
N ASP A 67 12.76 12.38 32.21
CA ASP A 67 13.09 13.64 32.90
C ASP A 67 14.36 13.52 33.76
N PHE A 68 14.56 12.37 34.41
CA PHE A 68 15.75 12.09 35.19
C PHE A 68 17.01 12.00 34.31
N LEU A 69 16.93 11.32 33.17
CA LEU A 69 18.05 11.16 32.23
C LEU A 69 18.44 12.48 31.54
N THR A 70 17.47 13.33 31.21
CA THR A 70 17.70 14.57 30.47
C THR A 70 18.17 15.74 31.35
N ARG A 71 18.01 15.65 32.68
CA ARG A 71 18.39 16.68 33.66
C ARG A 71 19.87 17.10 33.60
N GLY A 72 20.77 16.16 33.26
CA GLY A 72 22.21 16.43 33.15
C GLY A 72 22.65 17.07 31.82
N ARG A 73 21.76 17.14 30.82
CA ARG A 73 22.08 17.65 29.46
C ARG A 73 21.71 19.13 29.27
N LYS A 74 20.97 19.70 30.22
CA LYS A 74 20.50 21.10 30.22
C LYS A 74 21.39 22.06 31.04
N ALA A 75 22.50 21.58 31.61
CA ALA A 75 23.49 22.38 32.33
C ALA A 75 24.68 22.76 31.43
#